data_AF-A0A964VIP0-F1
#
_entry.id   AF-A0A964VIP0-F1
#
_cell.length_a   1.000
_cell.length_b   1.000
_cell.length_c   1.000
_cell.angle_alpha   90.00
_cell.angle_beta   90.00
_cell.angle_gamma   90.00
#
_symmetry.space_group_name_H-M   'P 1'
#
loop_
_entity.id
_entity.type
_entity.pdbx_description
1 polymer ?
#
loop_
_entity_poly.entity_id
_entity_poly.type
_entity_poly.pdbx_seq_one_letter_code
_entity_poly.pdbx_strand_id
1 'polypeptide(L)' 'MAQDGIHLIEDADEQRVLELVRELRDRGWSLRQIGAELERRGTLTKTGRGTWHPKVVAGLLNRAA' A
#
# COMPACT_ATOMS: atom_id res chain seq x y z
N MET A 1 -13.86 4.85 18.32
CA MET A 1 -14.05 4.41 16.92
C MET A 1 -13.02 5.16 16.08
N ALA A 2 -11.88 4.54 15.74
CA ALA A 2 -10.86 5.22 14.95
C ALA A 2 -11.20 5.04 13.46
N GLN A 3 -11.91 6.02 12.91
CA GLN A 3 -12.15 6.14 11.48
C GLN A 3 -10.94 6.88 10.90
N ASP A 4 -9.83 6.16 10.71
CA ASP A 4 -8.64 6.77 10.13
C ASP A 4 -8.85 6.91 8.61
N GLY A 5 -9.01 8.17 8.20
CA GLY A 5 -9.29 8.63 6.84
C GLY A 5 -8.15 8.35 5.87
N ILE A 6 -8.00 7.07 5.50
CA ILE A 6 -7.21 6.61 4.36
C ILE A 6 -8.16 5.89 3.40
N HIS A 7 -8.85 6.65 2.55
CA HIS A 7 -9.47 6.12 1.35
C HIS A 7 -9.31 7.13 0.22
N LEU A 8 -8.55 6.75 -0.81
CA LEU A 8 -9.09 6.46 -2.13
C LEU A 8 -7.91 6.53 -3.13
N ILE A 9 -7.16 5.43 -3.20
CA ILE A 9 -6.63 4.98 -4.48
C ILE A 9 -7.86 4.46 -5.21
N GLU A 10 -8.11 4.86 -6.46
CA GLU A 10 -9.22 4.32 -7.24
C GLU A 10 -9.18 2.78 -7.16
N ASP A 11 -10.32 2.12 -6.91
CA ASP A 11 -10.39 0.66 -6.62
C ASP A 11 -9.50 -0.19 -7.53
N ALA A 12 -9.35 0.20 -8.80
CA ALA A 12 -8.50 -0.49 -9.77
C ALA A 12 -6.99 -0.39 -9.48
N ASP A 13 -6.51 0.75 -8.98
CA ASP A 13 -5.11 0.94 -8.60
C ASP A 13 -4.84 0.37 -7.20
N GLU A 14 -5.81 0.48 -6.29
CA GLU A 14 -5.72 -0.17 -4.97
C GLU A 14 -5.63 -1.69 -5.09
N GLN A 15 -6.45 -2.30 -5.94
CA GLN A 15 -6.42 -3.74 -6.16
C GLN A 15 -5.06 -4.18 -6.73
N ARG A 16 -4.51 -3.45 -7.70
CA ARG A 16 -3.17 -3.73 -8.25
C ARG A 16 -2.08 -3.61 -7.21
N VAL A 17 -2.14 -2.58 -6.35
CA VAL A 17 -1.20 -2.41 -5.24
C VAL A 17 -1.33 -3.57 -4.26
N LEU A 18 -2.55 -3.98 -3.91
CA LEU A 18 -2.80 -5.10 -3.01
C LEU A 18 -2.24 -6.42 -3.54
N GLU A 19 -2.48 -6.72 -4.82
CA GLU A 19 -1.92 -7.93 -5.45
C GLU A 19 -0.39 -7.90 -5.44
N LEU A 20 0.21 -6.75 -5.79
CA LEU A 20 1.65 -6.58 -5.76
C LEU A 20 2.23 -6.72 -4.35
N VAL A 21 1.61 -6.09 -3.34
CA VAL A 21 2.01 -6.18 -1.93
C VAL A 21 1.95 -7.62 -1.46
N ARG A 22 0.90 -8.36 -1.84
CA ARG A 22 0.74 -9.78 -1.50
C ARG A 22 1.80 -10.65 -2.17
N GLU A 23 2.05 -10.46 -3.46
CA GLU A 23 3.12 -11.17 -4.17
C GLU A 23 4.49 -10.90 -3.56
N LEU A 24 4.83 -9.65 -3.27
CA LEU A 24 6.09 -9.29 -2.65
C LEU A 24 6.21 -9.89 -1.25
N ARG A 25 5.11 -9.92 -0.49
CA ARG A 25 5.06 -10.54 0.84
C ARG A 25 5.28 -12.06 0.78
N ASP A 26 4.68 -12.73 -0.20
CA ASP A 26 4.87 -14.16 -0.46
C ASP A 26 6.34 -14.47 -0.81
N ARG A 27 6.98 -13.59 -1.56
CA ARG A 27 8.43 -13.63 -1.84
C ARG A 27 9.32 -13.33 -0.62
N GLY A 28 8.74 -13.07 0.56
CA GLY A 28 9.47 -12.81 1.81
C GLY A 28 9.89 -11.35 2.02
N TRP A 29 9.33 -10.40 1.26
CA TRP A 29 9.71 -9.00 1.40
C TRP A 29 9.12 -8.37 2.67
N SER A 30 9.90 -7.47 3.27
CA SER A 30 9.46 -6.68 4.42
C SER A 30 8.53 -5.54 3.99
N LEU A 31 7.60 -5.12 4.87
CA LEU A 31 6.69 -4.00 4.61
C LEU A 31 7.42 -2.71 4.20
N ARG A 32 8.63 -2.48 4.73
CA ARG A 32 9.50 -1.35 4.33
C ARG A 32 9.98 -1.46 2.89
N GLN A 33 10.39 -2.66 2.45
CA GLN A 33 10.84 -2.88 1.07
C GLN A 33 9.68 -2.75 0.10
N ILE A 34 8.51 -3.25 0.49
CA ILE A 34 7.28 -3.12 -0.28
C ILE A 34 6.89 -1.64 -0.42
N GLY A 35 6.91 -0.86 0.65
CA GLY A 35 6.68 0.58 0.59
C GLY A 35 7.64 1.30 -0.37
N ALA A 36 8.94 1.02 -0.26
CA ALA A 36 9.95 1.58 -1.15
C ALA A 36 9.74 1.17 -2.63
N GLU A 37 9.30 -0.05 -2.90
CA GLU A 37 8.98 -0.52 -4.25
C GLU A 37 7.73 0.19 -4.81
N LEU A 38 6.72 0.43 -3.98
CA LEU A 38 5.52 1.21 -4.36
C LEU A 38 5.86 2.69 -4.64
N GLU A 39 6.74 3.28 -3.81
CA GLU A 39 7.30 4.62 -4.08
C GLU A 39 8.05 4.64 -5.41
N ARG A 40 8.90 3.64 -5.66
CA ARG A 40 9.69 3.52 -6.89
C ARG A 40 8.84 3.39 -8.15
N ARG A 41 7.72 2.67 -8.05
CA ARG A 41 6.75 2.48 -9.15
C ARG A 41 5.90 3.71 -9.42
N GLY A 42 6.00 4.76 -8.60
CA GLY A 42 5.22 5.98 -8.77
C GLY A 42 3.74 5.79 -8.48
N THR A 43 3.37 4.71 -7.78
CA THR A 43 2.00 4.46 -7.34
C THR A 43 1.72 5.40 -6.16
N LEU A 44 1.47 6.68 -6.47
CA LEU A 44 1.38 7.74 -5.47
C LEU A 44 -0.01 7.73 -4.84
N THR A 45 -0.08 7.71 -3.51
CA THR A 45 -1.33 8.01 -2.80
C THR A 45 -1.77 9.45 -3.12
N LYS A 46 -3.08 9.68 -3.22
CA LYS A 46 -3.75 10.92 -3.64
C LYS A 46 -3.28 12.23 -2.97
N THR A 47 -2.55 12.16 -1.85
CA THR A 47 -2.01 13.34 -1.15
C THR A 47 -0.70 13.86 -1.74
N GLY A 48 -0.08 13.16 -2.70
CA GLY A 48 1.14 13.61 -3.36
C GLY A 48 2.38 13.73 -2.45
N ARG A 49 2.28 13.35 -1.17
CA ARG A 49 3.45 13.18 -0.31
C ARG A 49 4.05 11.83 -0.66
N GLY A 50 5.09 11.85 -1.47
CA GLY A 50 5.74 10.68 -2.08
C GLY A 50 6.42 9.72 -1.10
N THR A 51 5.73 9.28 -0.06
CA THR A 51 6.24 8.27 0.89
C THR A 51 5.16 7.28 1.30
N TRP A 52 5.36 6.01 0.96
CA TRP A 52 4.53 4.92 1.45
C TRP A 52 4.91 4.57 2.88
N HIS A 53 4.13 5.07 3.84
CA HIS A 53 4.34 4.69 5.23
C HIS A 53 4.00 3.19 5.42
N PRO A 54 4.85 2.39 6.08
CA PRO A 54 4.60 0.96 6.29
C PRO A 54 3.32 0.69 7.08
N LYS A 55 2.84 1.66 7.88
CA LYS A 55 1.54 1.61 8.56
C LYS A 55 0.36 1.59 7.58
N VAL A 56 0.46 2.32 6.46
CA VAL A 56 -0.54 2.35 5.40
C VAL A 56 -0.56 1.01 4.67
N VAL A 57 0.61 0.46 4.32
CA VAL A 57 0.74 -0.87 3.69
C VAL A 57 0.13 -1.96 4.57
N ALA A 58 0.39 -1.92 5.89
CA ALA A 58 -0.19 -2.85 6.85
C ALA A 58 -1.73 -2.70 6.95
N GLY A 59 -2.23 -1.46 6.93
CA GLY A 59 -3.67 -1.19 6.91
C GLY A 59 -4.36 -1.71 5.64
N LEU A 60 -3.70 -1.58 4.49
CA LEU A 60 -4.17 -2.11 3.20
C LEU A 60 -4.27 -3.64 3.26
N LEU A 61 -3.22 -4.31 3.73
CA LEU A 61 -3.21 -5.77 3.91
C LEU A 61 -4.31 -6.24 4.85
N ASN A 62 -4.61 -5.50 5.92
CA ASN A 62 -5.66 -5.87 6.87
C ASN A 62 -7.07 -5.68 6.31
N ARG A 63 -7.27 -4.81 5.31
CA ARG A 63 -8.57 -4.63 4.65
C ARG A 63 -8.83 -5.67 3.56
N ALA A 64 -7.78 -6.24 3.00
CA ALA A 64 -7.84 -7.23 1.93
C ALA A 64 -7.89 -8.69 2.42
N ALA A 65 -7.77 -8.92 3.74
CA ALA A 65 -7.94 -10.21 4.40
C ALA A 65 -9.39 -10.40 4.85
#